data_AF-A0A961A6E3-F1
#
_entry.id   AF-A0A961A6E3-F1
#
_cell.length_a   1.000
_cell.length_b   1.000
_cell.length_c   1.000
_cell.angle_alpha   90.00
_cell.angle_beta   90.00
_cell.angle_gamma   90.00
#
_symmetry.space_group_name_H-M   'P 1'
#
loop_
_entity.id
_entity.type
_entity.pdbx_description
1 polymer ?
#
loop_
_entity_poly.entity_id
_entity_poly.type
_entity_poly.pdbx_seq_one_letter_code
_entity_poly.pdbx_strand_id
1 'polypeptide(L)'
;MSGVMRFLLQAGFGLGLSLAMLMAVPAAACLNDAEEDHINFENQQASSLERLLHPSVFNVKKWQRAVLDYEQDTASQQAWAADSNDQAAWDARNSYAVALVYSGAVEKARDVWIEMEERRPGEYKVAANLGTAYELTGDNVNALKWINEGLKRNPDSHSGTEWLHSRILEAKLALATNPDWLKHNRVTGMESAFQDGRLQAFSASSRNNRGDNVSIGLMRMALQYQLKERLGFIRSADPMVAQLLVDLGDVELQSSSPKSALVAYQRAIDYGVSEDELAERMAFASGADRTVRTRNLMFGIAGLLLVFLIVLVRRRQSQEHYD
;
A
#
# COMPACT_ATOMS: atom_id res chain seq x y z
N MET A 1 -57.93 23.23 43.76
CA MET A 1 -57.20 23.59 45.00
C MET A 1 -56.77 22.27 45.61
N SER A 2 -55.53 21.86 45.80
CA SER A 2 -54.20 22.49 45.82
C SER A 2 -53.18 21.34 45.74
N GLY A 3 -52.16 21.42 44.89
CA GLY A 3 -50.75 21.51 45.34
C GLY A 3 -50.07 20.13 45.41
N VAL A 4 -49.32 19.68 44.39
CA VAL A 4 -47.91 20.03 44.10
C VAL A 4 -46.94 19.66 45.24
N MET A 5 -46.20 18.55 45.09
CA MET A 5 -44.71 18.44 45.09
C MET A 5 -44.28 16.96 45.21
N ARG A 6 -43.62 16.39 44.18
CA ARG A 6 -42.15 16.18 44.06
C ARG A 6 -41.62 15.07 44.99
N PHE A 7 -40.67 14.19 44.65
CA PHE A 7 -39.90 13.77 43.46
C PHE A 7 -39.03 12.58 43.97
N LEU A 8 -38.35 11.86 43.06
CA LEU A 8 -37.24 10.90 43.31
C LEU A 8 -37.57 9.45 43.69
N LEU A 9 -37.47 8.55 42.70
CA LEU A 9 -36.56 7.40 42.72
C LEU A 9 -36.56 6.72 41.34
N GLN A 10 -35.72 7.23 40.44
CA GLN A 10 -35.23 6.55 39.25
C GLN A 10 -33.75 6.27 39.48
N ALA A 11 -33.37 5.01 39.64
CA ALA A 11 -32.03 4.52 39.41
C ALA A 11 -32.07 2.98 39.32
N GLY A 12 -31.97 2.45 38.12
CA GLY A 12 -31.88 1.00 37.91
C GLY A 12 -31.67 0.66 36.45
N PHE A 13 -30.42 0.30 36.13
CA PHE A 13 -29.99 -0.57 35.02
C PHE A 13 -30.31 -0.11 33.58
N GLY A 14 -29.37 0.01 32.65
CA GLY A 14 -27.95 -0.25 32.66
C GLY A 14 -27.36 0.38 31.39
N LEU A 15 -26.31 1.17 31.57
CA LEU A 15 -25.44 1.62 30.48
C LEU A 15 -24.47 0.49 30.19
N GLY A 16 -24.79 -0.33 29.18
CA GLY A 16 -23.83 -1.21 28.53
C GLY A 16 -22.85 -0.35 27.75
N LEU A 17 -21.80 0.13 28.42
CA LEU A 17 -20.64 0.69 27.75
C LEU A 17 -19.89 -0.47 27.08
N SER A 18 -20.24 -0.76 25.83
CA SER A 18 -19.42 -1.59 24.95
C SER A 18 -18.17 -0.79 24.59
N LEU A 19 -17.20 -0.78 25.50
CA LEU A 19 -15.85 -0.31 25.22
C LEU A 19 -15.19 -1.36 24.31
N ALA A 20 -15.44 -1.26 23.01
CA ALA A 20 -14.65 -1.98 22.02
C ALA A 20 -13.25 -1.36 22.03
N MET A 21 -12.35 -1.93 22.84
CA MET A 21 -10.91 -1.74 22.65
C MET A 21 -10.57 -2.29 21.27
N LEU A 22 -10.55 -1.40 20.27
CA LEU A 22 -9.81 -1.62 19.03
C LEU A 22 -8.34 -1.74 19.43
N MET A 23 -7.89 -2.97 19.67
CA MET A 23 -6.47 -3.29 19.61
C MET A 23 -6.04 -2.98 18.18
N ALA A 24 -5.44 -1.79 17.98
CA ALA A 24 -4.78 -1.46 16.73
C ALA A 24 -3.67 -2.49 16.55
N VAL A 25 -3.90 -3.49 15.71
CA VAL A 25 -2.86 -4.46 15.36
C VAL A 25 -1.81 -3.66 14.60
N PRO A 26 -0.54 -3.61 15.06
CA PRO A 26 0.52 -2.96 14.32
C PRO A 26 0.59 -3.55 12.91
N ALA A 27 0.53 -2.65 11.96
CA ALA A 27 -0.01 -2.90 10.64
C ALA A 27 1.05 -2.42 9.64
N ALA A 28 1.78 -3.34 9.02
CA ALA A 28 3.08 -3.06 8.41
C ALA A 28 3.48 -4.04 7.31
N ALA A 29 4.21 -3.55 6.30
CA ALA A 29 4.92 -4.38 5.32
C ALA A 29 5.83 -3.54 4.40
N CYS A 30 7.08 -4.02 4.30
CA CYS A 30 8.09 -3.89 3.24
C CYS A 30 9.19 -4.90 3.66
N LEU A 31 9.14 -6.15 3.18
CA LEU A 31 10.11 -7.18 3.55
C LEU A 31 10.98 -7.55 2.37
N ASN A 32 12.25 -7.18 2.41
CA ASN A 32 13.23 -7.48 1.39
C ASN A 32 13.74 -8.92 1.58
N ASP A 33 13.28 -9.84 0.73
CA ASP A 33 13.84 -11.19 0.62
C ASP A 33 15.10 -11.21 -0.27
N ALA A 34 15.89 -12.28 -0.21
CA ALA A 34 17.04 -12.51 -1.08
C ALA A 34 16.64 -12.57 -2.57
N GLU A 35 15.45 -13.10 -2.88
CA GLU A 35 14.94 -13.26 -4.25
C GLU A 35 14.24 -12.01 -4.83
N GLU A 36 13.95 -11.00 -4.00
CA GLU A 36 13.09 -9.88 -4.39
C GLU A 36 13.75 -8.84 -5.33
N ASP A 37 15.08 -8.83 -5.45
CA ASP A 37 15.81 -7.92 -6.35
C ASP A 37 15.44 -8.10 -7.85
N HIS A 38 14.55 -9.02 -8.19
CA HIS A 38 14.17 -9.35 -9.56
C HIS A 38 12.68 -9.20 -9.88
N ILE A 39 11.82 -8.86 -8.91
CA ILE A 39 10.41 -8.60 -9.22
C ILE A 39 10.29 -7.18 -9.78
N ASN A 40 10.41 -7.07 -11.10
CA ASN A 40 10.20 -5.82 -11.80
C ASN A 40 8.74 -5.36 -11.58
N PHE A 41 8.53 -4.39 -10.68
CA PHE A 41 7.21 -3.84 -10.38
C PHE A 41 6.53 -3.28 -11.65
N GLU A 42 7.31 -2.86 -12.66
CA GLU A 42 6.80 -2.49 -13.99
C GLU A 42 6.04 -3.64 -14.68
N ASN A 43 6.47 -4.90 -14.52
CA ASN A 43 5.77 -6.05 -15.09
C ASN A 43 4.49 -6.40 -14.31
N GLN A 44 4.39 -6.01 -13.02
CA GLN A 44 3.19 -6.20 -12.21
C GLN A 44 2.14 -5.08 -12.40
N GLN A 45 2.53 -3.89 -12.88
CA GLN A 45 1.59 -2.83 -13.26
C GLN A 45 0.62 -3.24 -14.38
N ALA A 46 0.90 -4.34 -15.10
CA ALA A 46 -0.04 -4.92 -16.07
C ALA A 46 -1.27 -5.57 -15.41
N SER A 47 -1.28 -5.76 -14.08
CA SER A 47 -2.44 -6.25 -13.34
C SER A 47 -3.44 -5.12 -13.05
N SER A 48 -4.74 -5.43 -13.03
CA SER A 48 -5.76 -4.44 -12.66
C SER A 48 -5.57 -3.99 -11.22
N LEU A 49 -5.83 -2.71 -10.94
CA LEU A 49 -5.74 -2.17 -9.57
C LEU A 49 -6.58 -2.97 -8.56
N GLU A 50 -7.71 -3.52 -9.02
CA GLU A 50 -8.55 -4.44 -8.25
C GLU A 50 -7.81 -5.68 -7.73
N ARG A 51 -6.92 -6.26 -8.54
CA ARG A 51 -6.10 -7.40 -8.12
C ARG A 51 -5.02 -6.96 -7.13
N LEU A 52 -4.43 -5.79 -7.35
CA LEU A 52 -3.38 -5.24 -6.50
C LEU A 52 -3.92 -4.89 -5.10
N LEU A 53 -5.12 -4.32 -5.04
CA LEU A 53 -5.80 -3.95 -3.78
C LEU A 53 -6.65 -5.09 -3.21
N HIS A 54 -6.55 -6.30 -3.75
CA HIS A 54 -7.16 -7.46 -3.12
C HIS A 54 -6.28 -7.89 -1.94
N PRO A 55 -6.83 -8.04 -0.71
CA PRO A 55 -6.07 -8.57 0.42
C PRO A 55 -5.41 -9.89 0.00
N SER A 56 -4.09 -9.94 0.05
CA SER A 56 -3.38 -11.18 -0.23
C SER A 56 -3.63 -12.13 0.94
N VAL A 57 -4.17 -13.31 0.65
CA VAL A 57 -4.23 -14.37 1.66
C VAL A 57 -2.82 -14.95 1.74
N PHE A 58 -2.04 -14.51 2.72
CA PHE A 58 -0.74 -15.12 2.98
C PHE A 58 -0.93 -16.61 3.26
N ASN A 59 -0.21 -17.44 2.52
CA ASN A 59 -0.16 -18.87 2.82
C ASN A 59 0.75 -19.08 4.04
N VAL A 60 0.22 -18.86 5.24
CA VAL A 60 0.96 -19.00 6.50
C VAL A 60 1.65 -20.37 6.60
N LYS A 61 1.02 -21.44 6.08
CA LYS A 61 1.61 -22.79 6.06
C LYS A 61 2.87 -22.87 5.20
N LYS A 62 2.93 -22.14 4.07
CA LYS A 62 4.14 -22.03 3.25
C LYS A 62 5.28 -21.46 4.09
N TRP A 63 5.03 -20.37 4.81
CA TRP A 63 6.05 -19.67 5.59
C TRP A 63 6.48 -20.43 6.84
N GLN A 64 5.53 -21.09 7.53
CA GLN A 64 5.86 -22.01 8.62
C GLN A 64 6.75 -23.16 8.14
N ARG A 65 6.54 -23.69 6.94
CA ARG A 65 7.42 -24.69 6.36
C ARG A 65 8.82 -24.13 6.07
N ALA A 66 8.92 -22.94 5.48
CA ALA A 66 10.22 -22.31 5.24
C ALA A 66 11.02 -22.08 6.54
N VAL A 67 10.35 -21.71 7.64
CA VAL A 67 10.96 -21.63 8.98
C VAL A 67 11.51 -22.98 9.42
N LEU A 68 10.70 -24.05 9.31
CA LEU A 68 11.12 -25.42 9.68
C LEU A 68 12.28 -25.93 8.81
N ASP A 69 12.24 -25.67 7.52
CA ASP A 69 13.27 -26.11 6.57
C ASP A 69 14.63 -25.46 6.93
N TYR A 70 14.66 -24.15 7.22
CA TYR A 70 15.88 -23.47 7.68
C TYR A 70 16.38 -23.99 9.04
N GLU A 71 15.46 -24.22 10.00
CA GLU A 71 15.80 -24.77 11.32
C GLU A 71 16.33 -26.20 11.26
N GLN A 72 16.06 -26.94 10.18
CA GLN A 72 16.61 -28.28 9.92
C GLN A 72 17.86 -28.25 9.03
N ASP A 73 18.14 -27.15 8.35
CA ASP A 73 19.35 -26.97 7.54
C ASP A 73 20.57 -26.70 8.43
N THR A 74 21.20 -27.79 8.87
CA THR A 74 22.41 -27.72 9.69
C THR A 74 23.59 -27.09 8.96
N ALA A 75 23.63 -27.16 7.62
CA ALA A 75 24.76 -26.63 6.85
C ALA A 75 24.71 -25.09 6.84
N SER A 76 23.55 -24.49 6.54
CA SER A 76 23.38 -23.04 6.62
C SER A 76 23.56 -22.50 8.04
N GLN A 77 23.09 -23.24 9.05
CA GLN A 77 23.28 -22.85 10.44
C GLN A 77 24.75 -22.91 10.88
N GLN A 78 25.50 -23.94 10.47
CA GLN A 78 26.93 -24.04 10.74
C GLN A 78 27.73 -22.97 10.00
N ALA A 79 27.38 -22.67 8.75
CA ALA A 79 28.00 -21.58 7.98
C ALA A 79 27.78 -20.23 8.67
N TRP A 80 26.55 -19.93 9.10
CA TRP A 80 26.25 -18.74 9.91
C TRP A 80 27.04 -18.70 11.23
N ALA A 81 27.11 -19.82 11.95
CA ALA A 81 27.82 -19.90 13.22
C ALA A 81 29.34 -19.73 13.09
N ALA A 82 29.92 -20.11 11.94
CA ALA A 82 31.34 -19.96 11.66
C ALA A 82 31.77 -18.52 11.37
N ASP A 83 30.84 -17.56 11.40
CA ASP A 83 31.06 -16.14 11.07
C ASP A 83 31.76 -15.96 9.72
N SER A 84 31.43 -16.81 8.75
CA SER A 84 31.98 -16.71 7.41
C SER A 84 31.32 -15.53 6.70
N ASN A 85 32.10 -14.79 5.90
CA ASN A 85 31.58 -13.83 4.91
C ASN A 85 30.83 -14.53 3.75
N ASP A 86 30.17 -15.66 4.03
CA ASP A 86 29.42 -16.45 3.07
C ASP A 86 28.07 -15.79 2.78
N GLN A 87 27.96 -15.26 1.57
CA GLN A 87 26.75 -14.58 1.11
C GLN A 87 25.53 -15.51 1.08
N ALA A 88 25.70 -16.81 0.80
CA ALA A 88 24.59 -17.74 0.76
C ALA A 88 24.02 -18.00 2.16
N ALA A 89 24.89 -18.12 3.17
CA ALA A 89 24.47 -18.24 4.56
C ALA A 89 23.76 -16.96 5.05
N TRP A 90 24.27 -15.79 4.64
CA TRP A 90 23.67 -14.49 4.91
C TRP A 90 22.26 -14.36 4.31
N ASP A 91 22.12 -14.67 3.03
CA ASP A 91 20.86 -14.61 2.30
C ASP A 91 19.83 -15.58 2.90
N ALA A 92 20.25 -16.81 3.21
CA ALA A 92 19.39 -17.79 3.87
C ALA A 92 18.91 -17.32 5.26
N ARG A 93 19.77 -16.66 6.03
CA ARG A 93 19.41 -16.06 7.34
C ARG A 93 18.39 -14.94 7.18
N ASN A 94 18.55 -14.08 6.17
CA ASN A 94 17.58 -13.03 5.88
C ASN A 94 16.22 -13.61 5.46
N SER A 95 16.20 -14.57 4.52
CA SER A 95 14.96 -15.26 4.09
C SER A 95 14.26 -15.97 5.25
N TYR A 96 15.03 -16.56 6.17
CA TYR A 96 14.49 -17.13 7.40
C TYR A 96 13.76 -16.09 8.26
N ALA A 97 14.36 -14.91 8.48
CA ALA A 97 13.73 -13.83 9.23
C ALA A 97 12.47 -13.28 8.52
N VAL A 98 12.48 -13.18 7.19
CA VAL A 98 11.27 -12.85 6.40
C VAL A 98 10.16 -13.90 6.62
N ALA A 99 10.50 -15.18 6.58
CA ALA A 99 9.55 -16.27 6.83
C ALA A 99 9.01 -16.26 8.28
N LEU A 100 9.83 -15.87 9.26
CA LEU A 100 9.39 -15.66 10.63
C LEU A 100 8.34 -14.56 10.72
N VAL A 101 8.51 -13.43 10.03
CA VAL A 101 7.49 -12.37 10.00
C VAL A 101 6.18 -12.87 9.40
N TYR A 102 6.23 -13.50 8.23
CA TYR A 102 5.01 -14.01 7.57
C TYR A 102 4.31 -15.16 8.33
N SER A 103 5.03 -15.84 9.24
CA SER A 103 4.45 -16.84 10.13
C SER A 103 3.97 -16.29 11.48
N GLY A 104 4.14 -14.97 11.72
CA GLY A 104 3.70 -14.27 12.91
C GLY A 104 4.72 -14.20 14.04
N ALA A 105 5.95 -14.69 13.85
CA ALA A 105 7.03 -14.66 14.82
C ALA A 105 7.91 -13.40 14.67
N VAL A 106 7.28 -12.22 14.71
CA VAL A 106 7.91 -10.93 14.37
C VAL A 106 9.06 -10.57 15.30
N GLU A 107 8.91 -10.79 16.60
CA GLU A 107 9.95 -10.50 17.59
C GLU A 107 11.21 -11.34 17.34
N LYS A 108 11.03 -12.63 17.01
CA LYS A 108 12.15 -13.52 16.67
C LYS A 108 12.83 -13.07 15.38
N ALA A 109 12.07 -12.63 14.38
CA ALA A 109 12.63 -12.08 13.14
C ALA A 109 13.46 -10.82 13.40
N ARG A 110 12.95 -9.91 14.25
CA ARG A 110 13.67 -8.71 14.67
C ARG A 110 15.01 -9.07 15.32
N ASP A 111 15.01 -10.03 16.25
CA ASP A 111 16.23 -10.44 16.95
C ASP A 111 17.26 -11.05 15.99
N VAL A 112 16.82 -11.82 14.98
CA VAL A 112 17.69 -12.30 13.89
C VAL A 112 18.32 -11.13 13.13
N TRP A 113 17.55 -10.12 12.73
CA TRP A 113 18.11 -8.98 12.01
C TRP A 113 19.01 -8.09 12.86
N ILE A 114 18.79 -7.99 14.18
CA ILE A 114 19.72 -7.32 15.10
C ILE A 114 21.07 -8.05 15.09
N GLU A 115 21.07 -9.37 15.23
CA GLU A 115 22.28 -10.19 15.15
C GLU A 115 22.99 -10.01 13.79
N MET A 116 22.23 -9.94 12.70
CA MET A 116 22.78 -9.69 11.38
C MET A 116 23.48 -8.33 11.31
N GLU A 117 22.80 -7.25 11.69
CA GLU A 117 23.36 -5.89 11.68
C GLU A 117 24.61 -5.77 12.57
N GLU A 118 24.66 -6.47 13.71
CA GLU A 118 25.83 -6.48 14.60
C GLU A 118 27.05 -7.14 13.95
N ARG A 119 26.86 -8.23 13.18
CA ARG A 119 27.95 -8.95 12.51
C ARG A 119 28.44 -8.26 11.24
N ARG A 120 27.51 -7.80 10.40
CA ARG A 120 27.80 -7.13 9.14
C ARG A 120 26.91 -5.88 9.00
N PRO A 121 27.32 -4.76 9.62
CA PRO A 121 26.54 -3.52 9.58
C PRO A 121 26.52 -2.91 8.18
N GLY A 122 25.51 -2.11 7.91
CA GLY A 122 25.44 -1.30 6.68
C GLY A 122 24.63 -1.93 5.53
N GLU A 123 24.10 -3.14 5.69
CA GLU A 123 23.23 -3.77 4.69
C GLU A 123 21.85 -3.10 4.67
N TYR A 124 21.42 -2.61 3.50
CA TYR A 124 20.15 -1.86 3.41
C TYR A 124 18.94 -2.76 3.68
N LYS A 125 18.96 -4.02 3.21
CA LYS A 125 17.86 -4.98 3.41
C LYS A 125 17.62 -5.24 4.89
N VAL A 126 18.70 -5.39 5.67
CA VAL A 126 18.63 -5.58 7.13
C VAL A 126 18.03 -4.34 7.79
N ALA A 127 18.47 -3.13 7.42
CA ALA A 127 17.88 -1.90 7.95
C ALA A 127 16.38 -1.76 7.62
N ALA A 128 15.98 -1.98 6.37
CA ALA A 128 14.58 -1.92 5.95
C ALA A 128 13.73 -2.97 6.70
N ASN A 129 14.23 -4.20 6.79
CA ASN A 129 13.52 -5.29 7.47
C ASN A 129 13.43 -5.09 8.99
N LEU A 130 14.47 -4.53 9.64
CA LEU A 130 14.40 -4.07 11.02
C LEU A 130 13.31 -3.03 11.20
N GLY A 131 13.26 -2.03 10.30
CA GLY A 131 12.23 -1.01 10.31
C GLY A 131 10.82 -1.60 10.28
N THR A 132 10.58 -2.53 9.36
CA THR A 132 9.32 -3.27 9.25
C THR A 132 9.01 -4.10 10.49
N ALA A 133 10.00 -4.78 11.08
CA ALA A 133 9.81 -5.57 12.31
C ALA A 133 9.47 -4.71 13.53
N TYR A 134 10.11 -3.54 13.67
CA TYR A 134 9.75 -2.56 14.70
C TYR A 134 8.35 -2.00 14.46
N GLU A 135 7.98 -1.70 13.22
CA GLU A 135 6.63 -1.23 12.88
C GLU A 135 5.57 -2.27 13.27
N LEU A 136 5.80 -3.54 12.91
CA LEU A 136 4.95 -4.69 13.25
C LEU A 136 4.88 -5.00 14.74
N THR A 137 5.81 -4.51 15.56
CA THR A 137 5.78 -4.65 17.02
C THR A 137 5.27 -3.38 17.72
N GLY A 138 4.87 -2.36 16.95
CA GLY A 138 4.30 -1.10 17.46
C GLY A 138 5.33 -0.04 17.86
N ASP A 139 6.63 -0.31 17.70
CA ASP A 139 7.70 0.64 17.98
C ASP A 139 7.97 1.52 16.76
N ASN A 140 7.05 2.46 16.50
CA ASN A 140 7.13 3.34 15.34
C ASN A 140 8.35 4.28 15.37
N VAL A 141 8.96 4.52 16.54
CA VAL A 141 10.15 5.36 16.67
C VAL A 141 11.37 4.63 16.11
N ASN A 142 11.60 3.39 16.55
CA ASN A 142 12.69 2.58 15.98
C ASN A 142 12.39 2.16 14.54
N ALA A 143 11.13 1.94 14.19
CA ALA A 143 10.73 1.70 12.81
C ALA A 143 11.19 2.85 11.89
N LEU A 144 10.83 4.09 12.24
CA LEU A 144 11.20 5.27 11.44
C LEU A 144 12.71 5.44 11.36
N LYS A 145 13.42 5.22 12.46
CA LYS A 145 14.89 5.26 12.49
C LYS A 145 15.49 4.30 11.45
N TRP A 146 15.05 3.04 11.47
CA TRP A 146 15.62 1.98 10.62
C TRP A 146 15.19 2.06 9.15
N ILE A 147 13.94 2.45 8.86
CA ILE A 147 13.52 2.74 7.48
C ILE A 147 14.33 3.90 6.90
N ASN A 148 14.53 4.98 7.66
CA ASN A 148 15.38 6.09 7.22
C ASN A 148 16.84 5.68 7.06
N GLU A 149 17.32 4.73 7.86
CA GLU A 149 18.66 4.17 7.70
C GLU A 149 18.77 3.32 6.42
N GLY A 150 17.75 2.51 6.10
CA GLY A 150 17.65 1.80 4.81
C GLY A 150 17.65 2.75 3.61
N LEU A 151 16.89 3.85 3.69
CA LEU A 151 16.86 4.90 2.68
C LEU A 151 18.22 5.56 2.44
N LYS A 152 19.00 5.81 3.49
CA LYS A 152 20.37 6.35 3.36
C LYS A 152 21.31 5.36 2.69
N ARG A 153 21.21 4.08 3.04
CA ARG A 153 22.05 3.00 2.50
C ARG A 153 21.74 2.72 1.04
N ASN A 154 20.46 2.71 0.67
CA ASN A 154 20.01 2.49 -0.69
C ASN A 154 18.77 3.35 -1.02
N PRO A 155 18.96 4.55 -1.62
CA PRO A 155 17.86 5.40 -2.02
C PRO A 155 17.05 4.84 -3.20
N ASP A 156 17.52 3.79 -3.88
CA ASP A 156 16.81 3.17 -4.99
C ASP A 156 16.02 1.92 -4.57
N SER A 157 16.06 1.57 -3.28
CA SER A 157 15.25 0.49 -2.70
C SER A 157 13.78 0.63 -3.06
N HIS A 158 13.14 -0.50 -3.32
CA HIS A 158 11.74 -0.58 -3.75
C HIS A 158 11.42 0.36 -4.92
N SER A 159 12.32 0.42 -5.92
CA SER A 159 12.19 1.30 -7.09
C SER A 159 12.04 2.79 -6.72
N GLY A 160 12.68 3.21 -5.64
CA GLY A 160 12.65 4.60 -5.17
C GLY A 160 11.36 5.01 -4.47
N THR A 161 10.56 4.07 -3.96
CA THR A 161 9.26 4.33 -3.32
C THR A 161 9.28 4.33 -1.79
N GLU A 162 10.40 3.92 -1.19
CA GLU A 162 10.51 3.71 0.26
C GLU A 162 10.32 4.99 1.12
N TRP A 163 10.47 6.18 0.53
CA TRP A 163 10.17 7.45 1.21
C TRP A 163 8.73 7.50 1.72
N LEU A 164 7.78 6.85 1.04
CA LEU A 164 6.39 6.85 1.49
C LEU A 164 6.22 6.00 2.75
N HIS A 165 7.02 4.95 2.94
CA HIS A 165 7.05 4.18 4.20
C HIS A 165 7.47 5.08 5.37
N SER A 166 8.54 5.86 5.19
CA SER A 166 8.97 6.84 6.19
C SER A 166 7.87 7.86 6.53
N ARG A 167 7.17 8.39 5.52
CA ARG A 167 6.01 9.30 5.71
C ARG A 167 4.86 8.66 6.48
N ILE A 168 4.57 7.38 6.23
CA ILE A 168 3.54 6.63 6.96
C ILE A 168 3.92 6.54 8.45
N LEU A 169 5.18 6.25 8.76
CA LEU A 169 5.68 6.17 10.13
C LEU A 169 5.67 7.53 10.83
N GLU A 170 6.08 8.60 10.14
CA GLU A 170 5.95 9.98 10.62
C GLU A 170 4.49 10.33 10.95
N ALA A 171 3.55 9.98 10.06
CA ALA A 171 2.13 10.21 10.27
C ALA A 171 1.57 9.38 11.44
N LYS A 172 2.01 8.13 11.63
CA LYS A 172 1.66 7.31 12.80
C LYS A 172 2.14 7.94 14.11
N LEU A 173 3.37 8.44 14.14
CA LEU A 173 3.91 9.15 15.30
C LEU A 173 3.14 10.46 15.58
N ALA A 174 2.77 11.19 14.54
CA ALA A 174 1.94 12.37 14.67
C ALA A 174 0.54 12.03 15.22
N LEU A 175 -0.11 10.97 14.73
CA LEU A 175 -1.40 10.50 15.22
C LEU A 175 -1.36 10.05 16.69
N ALA A 176 -0.26 9.43 17.12
CA ALA A 176 -0.10 9.03 18.51
C ALA A 176 -0.12 10.21 19.49
N THR A 177 0.22 11.42 19.02
CA THR A 177 0.22 12.65 19.82
C THR A 177 -0.97 13.57 19.50
N ASN A 178 -1.54 13.45 18.31
CA ASN A 178 -2.67 14.22 17.82
C ASN A 178 -3.62 13.32 17.00
N PRO A 179 -4.66 12.73 17.61
CA PRO A 179 -5.60 11.85 16.93
C PRO A 179 -6.32 12.48 15.73
N ASP A 180 -6.40 13.81 15.70
CA ASP A 180 -7.05 14.57 14.63
C ASP A 180 -6.10 14.97 13.50
N TRP A 181 -4.84 14.50 13.52
CA TRP A 181 -3.82 14.91 12.55
C TRP A 181 -4.25 14.69 11.10
N LEU A 182 -4.90 13.56 10.79
CA LEU A 182 -5.39 13.25 9.44
C LEU A 182 -6.55 14.15 8.96
N LYS A 183 -7.23 14.89 9.85
CA LYS A 183 -8.26 15.86 9.43
C LYS A 183 -7.68 17.06 8.68
N HIS A 184 -6.39 17.33 8.89
CA HIS A 184 -5.72 18.52 8.38
C HIS A 184 -4.45 18.21 7.58
N ASN A 185 -4.02 16.96 7.55
CA ASN A 185 -2.79 16.54 6.91
C ASN A 185 -3.01 15.28 6.10
N ARG A 186 -2.26 15.16 5.00
CA ARG A 186 -2.18 13.94 4.21
C ARG A 186 -0.80 13.32 4.38
N VAL A 187 -0.77 12.00 4.47
CA VAL A 187 0.46 11.19 4.63
C VAL A 187 1.41 11.44 3.47
N THR A 188 0.86 11.51 2.25
CA THR A 188 1.59 11.75 1.02
C THR A 188 2.10 13.19 0.86
N GLY A 189 1.67 14.14 1.71
CA GLY A 189 1.93 15.57 1.54
C GLY A 189 1.31 16.16 0.27
N MET A 190 0.36 15.44 -0.34
CA MET A 190 -0.44 15.93 -1.46
C MET A 190 -1.46 16.96 -0.98
N GLU A 191 -1.73 17.96 -1.82
CA GLU A 191 -2.92 18.78 -1.67
C GLU A 191 -4.16 17.98 -2.11
N SER A 192 -5.34 18.33 -1.60
CA SER A 192 -6.58 17.67 -2.03
C SER A 192 -6.74 17.81 -3.53
N ALA A 193 -6.82 16.69 -4.24
CA ALA A 193 -7.08 16.71 -5.68
C ALA A 193 -8.48 17.21 -6.01
N PHE A 194 -9.38 17.33 -5.03
CA PHE A 194 -10.76 17.71 -5.24
C PHE A 194 -11.14 18.90 -4.37
N GLN A 195 -11.58 19.99 -5.01
CA GLN A 195 -12.09 21.19 -4.37
C GLN A 195 -13.21 21.78 -5.23
N ASP A 196 -14.32 22.16 -4.61
CA ASP A 196 -15.50 22.78 -5.26
C ASP A 196 -16.01 21.99 -6.48
N GLY A 197 -16.10 20.66 -6.36
CA GLY A 197 -16.60 19.80 -7.43
C GLY A 197 -15.62 19.60 -8.61
N ARG A 198 -14.36 20.02 -8.47
CA ARG A 198 -13.38 20.02 -9.56
C ARG A 198 -12.09 19.32 -9.17
N LEU A 199 -11.51 18.63 -10.16
CA LEU A 199 -10.18 18.06 -10.06
C LEU A 199 -9.14 19.17 -10.20
N GLN A 200 -8.27 19.29 -9.19
CA GLN A 200 -7.13 20.19 -9.19
C GLN A 200 -5.91 19.53 -9.82
N ALA A 201 -4.96 20.35 -10.26
CA ALA A 201 -3.67 19.87 -10.74
C ALA A 201 -2.92 19.14 -9.61
N PHE A 202 -2.15 18.12 -9.97
CA PHE A 202 -1.30 17.42 -9.01
C PHE A 202 -0.30 18.40 -8.37
N SER A 203 -0.32 18.46 -7.05
CA SER A 203 0.65 19.20 -6.24
C SER A 203 0.99 18.37 -5.01
N ALA A 204 2.28 18.12 -4.80
CA ALA A 204 2.79 17.43 -3.63
C ALA A 204 4.03 18.15 -3.13
N SER A 205 4.08 18.39 -1.82
CA SER A 205 5.26 18.94 -1.16
C SER A 205 6.32 17.87 -0.84
N SER A 206 5.96 16.59 -0.99
CA SER A 206 6.83 15.45 -0.71
C SER A 206 8.02 15.36 -1.64
N ARG A 207 9.13 14.89 -1.05
CA ARG A 207 10.37 14.56 -1.75
C ARG A 207 10.57 13.04 -1.75
N ASN A 208 11.12 12.52 -2.84
CA ASN A 208 11.47 11.11 -2.96
C ASN A 208 12.73 10.78 -2.12
N ASN A 209 13.20 9.54 -2.22
CA ASN A 209 14.40 9.04 -1.54
C ASN A 209 15.68 9.86 -1.83
N ARG A 210 15.72 10.57 -2.97
CA ARG A 210 16.87 11.38 -3.43
C ARG A 210 16.71 12.87 -3.15
N GLY A 211 15.57 13.30 -2.59
CA GLY A 211 15.27 14.72 -2.34
C GLY A 211 14.60 15.44 -3.52
N ASP A 212 14.29 14.75 -4.61
CA ASP A 212 13.60 15.31 -5.77
C ASP A 212 12.10 15.45 -5.51
N ASN A 213 11.45 16.37 -6.24
CA ASN A 213 9.99 16.47 -6.22
C ASN A 213 9.36 15.16 -6.72
N VAL A 214 8.35 14.68 -5.99
CA VAL A 214 7.61 13.47 -6.39
C VAL A 214 6.70 13.79 -7.57
N SER A 215 6.85 13.06 -8.68
CA SER A 215 5.92 13.14 -9.81
C SER A 215 4.64 12.34 -9.52
N ILE A 216 3.55 12.63 -10.23
CA ILE A 216 2.30 11.86 -10.11
C ILE A 216 2.52 10.36 -10.39
N GLY A 217 3.39 10.01 -11.34
CA GLY A 217 3.70 8.62 -11.66
C GLY A 217 4.44 7.90 -10.52
N LEU A 218 5.41 8.58 -9.90
CA LEU A 218 6.13 8.05 -8.74
C LEU A 218 5.22 7.97 -7.51
N MET A 219 4.35 8.96 -7.31
CA MET A 219 3.33 8.93 -6.25
C MET A 219 2.41 7.72 -6.40
N ARG A 220 1.88 7.50 -7.62
CA ARG A 220 1.05 6.33 -7.94
C ARG A 220 1.78 5.03 -7.61
N MET A 221 3.02 4.90 -8.07
CA MET A 221 3.84 3.72 -7.84
C MET A 221 4.07 3.47 -6.35
N ALA A 222 4.42 4.51 -5.59
CA ALA A 222 4.66 4.41 -4.16
C ALA A 222 3.40 4.02 -3.39
N LEU A 223 2.26 4.65 -3.70
CA LEU A 223 0.98 4.30 -3.08
C LEU A 223 0.58 2.86 -3.38
N GLN A 224 0.67 2.42 -4.64
CA GLN A 224 0.37 1.04 -5.01
C GLN A 224 1.32 0.05 -4.32
N TYR A 225 2.61 0.36 -4.24
CA TYR A 225 3.59 -0.48 -3.55
C TYR A 225 3.25 -0.62 -2.07
N GLN A 226 3.14 0.50 -1.35
CA GLN A 226 2.88 0.49 0.09
C GLN A 226 1.51 -0.12 0.44
N LEU A 227 0.47 0.13 -0.37
CA LEU A 227 -0.85 -0.50 -0.16
C LEU A 227 -0.80 -2.00 -0.41
N LYS A 228 -0.15 -2.47 -1.49
CA LYS A 228 -0.02 -3.91 -1.77
C LYS A 228 0.63 -4.64 -0.60
N GLU A 229 1.73 -4.09 -0.11
CA GLU A 229 2.47 -4.65 1.02
C GLU A 229 1.54 -4.73 2.26
N ARG A 230 0.87 -3.62 2.58
CA ARG A 230 0.10 -3.48 3.82
C ARG A 230 -1.23 -4.23 3.84
N LEU A 231 -1.96 -4.27 2.74
CA LEU A 231 -3.29 -4.88 2.68
C LEU A 231 -3.30 -6.39 2.96
N GLY A 232 -2.14 -7.06 2.92
CA GLY A 232 -2.00 -8.45 3.37
C GLY A 232 -2.02 -8.61 4.90
N PHE A 233 -1.58 -7.58 5.65
CA PHE A 233 -1.44 -7.63 7.10
C PHE A 233 -2.55 -6.85 7.82
N ILE A 234 -3.00 -5.74 7.23
CA ILE A 234 -3.92 -4.80 7.87
C ILE A 234 -5.37 -5.15 7.55
N ARG A 235 -6.14 -5.49 8.59
CA ARG A 235 -7.59 -5.65 8.48
C ARG A 235 -8.29 -4.30 8.58
N SER A 236 -9.45 -4.19 7.95
CA SER A 236 -10.35 -3.05 8.18
C SER A 236 -10.86 -3.04 9.64
N ALA A 237 -11.05 -1.88 10.28
CA ALA A 237 -10.83 -0.52 9.77
C ALA A 237 -9.43 0.00 10.17
N ASP A 238 -8.78 0.76 9.29
CA ASP A 238 -7.49 1.41 9.57
C ASP A 238 -7.43 2.79 8.90
N PRO A 239 -7.33 3.89 9.69
CA PRO A 239 -7.39 5.25 9.15
C PRO A 239 -6.18 5.63 8.27
N MET A 240 -5.03 5.00 8.48
CA MET A 240 -3.84 5.23 7.67
C MET A 240 -4.03 4.62 6.28
N VAL A 241 -4.47 3.36 6.22
CA VAL A 241 -4.78 2.68 4.96
C VAL A 241 -5.93 3.37 4.23
N ALA A 242 -6.98 3.76 4.96
CA ALA A 242 -8.09 4.54 4.43
C ALA A 242 -7.60 5.81 3.72
N GLN A 243 -6.75 6.61 4.38
CA GLN A 243 -6.20 7.83 3.77
C GLN A 243 -5.32 7.53 2.55
N LEU A 244 -4.47 6.50 2.59
CA LEU A 244 -3.63 6.12 1.45
C LEU A 244 -4.47 5.67 0.24
N LEU A 245 -5.61 5.00 0.48
CA LEU A 245 -6.55 4.60 -0.57
C LEU A 245 -7.26 5.80 -1.19
N VAL A 246 -7.61 6.82 -0.37
CA VAL A 246 -8.13 8.09 -0.88
C VAL A 246 -7.10 8.80 -1.74
N ASP A 247 -5.85 8.90 -1.26
CA ASP A 247 -4.74 9.51 -2.01
C ASP A 247 -4.50 8.79 -3.34
N LEU A 248 -4.56 7.45 -3.34
CA LEU A 248 -4.47 6.66 -4.57
C LEU A 248 -5.64 6.95 -5.53
N GLY A 249 -6.87 7.03 -5.03
CA GLY A 249 -8.02 7.38 -5.85
C GLY A 249 -7.88 8.76 -6.51
N ASP A 250 -7.39 9.74 -5.76
CA ASP A 250 -7.11 11.09 -6.24
C ASP A 250 -6.03 11.08 -7.35
N VAL A 251 -4.94 10.30 -7.16
CA VAL A 251 -3.88 10.12 -8.16
C VAL A 251 -4.37 9.42 -9.43
N GLU A 252 -5.20 8.38 -9.30
CA GLU A 252 -5.76 7.65 -10.44
C GLU A 252 -6.72 8.54 -11.25
N LEU A 253 -7.50 9.41 -10.59
CA LEU A 253 -8.32 10.41 -11.28
C LEU A 253 -7.46 11.35 -12.12
N GLN A 254 -6.41 11.92 -11.53
CA GLN A 254 -5.49 12.83 -12.23
C GLN A 254 -4.73 12.13 -13.35
N SER A 255 -4.48 10.83 -13.21
CA SER A 255 -3.84 9.99 -14.23
C SER A 255 -4.81 9.54 -15.34
N SER A 256 -6.05 10.08 -15.39
CA SER A 256 -7.09 9.71 -16.36
C SER A 256 -7.52 8.24 -16.31
N SER A 257 -7.48 7.64 -15.12
CA SER A 257 -7.90 6.26 -14.87
C SER A 257 -9.11 6.21 -13.91
N PRO A 258 -10.27 6.73 -14.34
CA PRO A 258 -11.43 6.92 -13.46
C PRO A 258 -11.98 5.61 -12.87
N LYS A 259 -11.89 4.51 -13.62
CA LYS A 259 -12.26 3.18 -13.10
C LYS A 259 -11.35 2.75 -11.95
N SER A 260 -10.04 2.95 -12.06
CA SER A 260 -9.10 2.65 -10.97
C SER A 260 -9.37 3.53 -9.76
N ALA A 261 -9.69 4.81 -9.97
CA ALA A 261 -10.07 5.69 -8.87
C ALA A 261 -11.29 5.19 -8.09
N LEU A 262 -12.35 4.74 -8.80
CA LEU A 262 -13.53 4.15 -8.16
C LEU A 262 -13.19 2.92 -7.30
N VAL A 263 -12.30 2.06 -7.79
CA VAL A 263 -11.83 0.89 -7.02
C VAL A 263 -11.11 1.33 -5.74
N ALA A 264 -10.21 2.31 -5.84
CA ALA A 264 -9.49 2.82 -4.67
C ALA A 264 -10.43 3.48 -3.64
N TYR A 265 -11.39 4.31 -4.08
CA TYR A 265 -12.38 4.92 -3.18
C TYR A 265 -13.29 3.90 -2.51
N GLN A 266 -13.75 2.88 -3.26
CA GLN A 266 -14.55 1.81 -2.66
C GLN A 266 -13.77 1.07 -1.58
N ARG A 267 -12.48 0.81 -1.82
CA ARG A 267 -11.60 0.24 -0.80
C ARG A 267 -11.40 1.18 0.39
N ALA A 268 -11.31 2.48 0.17
CA ALA A 268 -11.22 3.44 1.26
C ALA A 268 -12.46 3.38 2.18
N ILE A 269 -13.65 3.21 1.60
CA ILE A 269 -14.90 2.98 2.34
C ILE A 269 -14.82 1.68 3.14
N ASP A 270 -14.34 0.60 2.51
CA ASP A 270 -14.12 -0.68 3.21
C ASP A 270 -13.21 -0.52 4.44
N TYR A 271 -12.29 0.46 4.43
CA TYR A 271 -11.34 0.76 5.52
C TYR A 271 -11.79 1.86 6.49
N GLY A 272 -13.00 2.42 6.31
CA GLY A 272 -13.64 3.28 7.30
C GLY A 272 -13.86 4.74 6.89
N VAL A 273 -13.56 5.13 5.65
CA VAL A 273 -14.00 6.44 5.12
C VAL A 273 -15.51 6.41 4.89
N SER A 274 -16.22 7.49 5.21
CA SER A 274 -17.66 7.53 4.94
C SER A 274 -17.95 7.67 3.44
N GLU A 275 -19.05 7.09 2.97
CA GLU A 275 -19.48 7.27 1.58
C GLU A 275 -19.73 8.76 1.25
N ASP A 276 -20.27 9.51 2.21
CA ASP A 276 -20.56 10.94 2.05
C ASP A 276 -19.30 11.78 1.78
N GLU A 277 -18.17 11.47 2.44
CA GLU A 277 -16.88 12.14 2.21
C GLU A 277 -16.32 11.91 0.80
N LEU A 278 -16.66 10.78 0.17
CA LEU A 278 -16.20 10.41 -1.17
C LEU A 278 -17.24 10.58 -2.27
N ALA A 279 -18.49 10.93 -1.92
CA ALA A 279 -19.61 10.96 -2.85
C ALA A 279 -19.33 11.83 -4.10
N GLU A 280 -18.81 13.04 -3.91
CA GLU A 280 -18.49 13.94 -5.03
C GLU A 280 -17.36 13.38 -5.92
N ARG A 281 -16.32 12.81 -5.30
CA ARG A 281 -15.18 12.20 -6.00
C ARG A 281 -15.63 11.00 -6.83
N MET A 282 -16.46 10.14 -6.25
CA MET A 282 -17.00 8.94 -6.93
C MET A 282 -18.00 9.32 -8.03
N ALA A 283 -18.82 10.35 -7.83
CA ALA A 283 -19.71 10.87 -8.87
C ALA A 283 -18.92 11.43 -10.06
N PHE A 284 -17.86 12.20 -9.79
CA PHE A 284 -16.96 12.71 -10.83
C PHE A 284 -16.27 11.56 -11.58
N ALA A 285 -15.68 10.61 -10.85
CA ALA A 285 -15.02 9.44 -11.42
C ALA A 285 -15.97 8.62 -12.32
N SER A 286 -17.20 8.38 -11.87
CA SER A 286 -18.24 7.67 -12.62
C SER A 286 -18.67 8.43 -13.90
N GLY A 287 -18.71 9.77 -13.86
CA GLY A 287 -18.94 10.60 -15.03
C GLY A 287 -17.79 10.50 -16.05
N ALA A 288 -16.55 10.58 -15.57
CA ALA A 288 -15.36 10.46 -16.38
C ALA A 288 -15.24 9.07 -17.03
N ASP A 289 -15.49 7.99 -16.29
CA ASP A 289 -15.46 6.61 -16.81
C ASP A 289 -16.48 6.39 -17.93
N ARG A 290 -17.73 6.86 -17.75
CA ARG A 290 -18.76 6.81 -18.79
C ARG A 290 -18.31 7.53 -20.06
N THR A 291 -17.69 8.71 -19.91
CA THR A 291 -17.18 9.49 -21.04
C THR A 291 -16.07 8.74 -21.80
N VAL A 292 -15.10 8.18 -21.08
CA VAL A 292 -14.02 7.37 -21.66
C VAL A 292 -14.58 6.16 -22.40
N ARG A 293 -15.54 5.44 -21.79
CA ARG A 293 -16.18 4.27 -22.41
C ARG A 293 -16.91 4.61 -23.70
N THR A 294 -17.70 5.69 -23.70
CA THR A 294 -18.42 6.16 -24.89
C THR A 294 -17.45 6.55 -26.00
N ARG A 295 -16.37 7.27 -25.67
CA ARG A 295 -15.32 7.65 -26.64
C ARG A 295 -14.66 6.41 -27.26
N ASN A 296 -14.29 5.43 -26.44
CA ASN A 296 -13.67 4.19 -26.92
C ASN A 296 -14.60 3.39 -27.82
N LEU A 297 -15.90 3.32 -27.48
CA LEU A 297 -16.92 2.70 -28.33
C LEU A 297 -17.01 3.41 -29.69
N MET A 298 -17.05 4.75 -29.71
CA MET A 298 -17.08 5.54 -30.94
C MET A 298 -15.85 5.29 -31.81
N PHE A 299 -14.64 5.25 -31.22
CA PHE A 299 -13.43 4.91 -31.97
C PHE A 299 -13.43 3.47 -32.50
N GLY A 300 -13.96 2.51 -31.72
CA GLY A 300 -14.13 1.13 -32.18
C GLY A 300 -15.07 1.03 -33.38
N ILE A 301 -16.21 1.71 -33.34
CA ILE A 301 -17.16 1.77 -34.47
C ILE A 301 -16.51 2.42 -35.69
N ALA A 302 -15.82 3.56 -35.52
CA ALA A 302 -15.12 4.24 -36.61
C ALA A 302 -14.04 3.35 -37.25
N GLY A 303 -13.27 2.61 -36.44
CA GLY A 303 -12.29 1.65 -36.91
C GLY A 303 -12.90 0.51 -37.73
N LEU A 304 -14.03 -0.05 -37.27
CA LEU A 304 -14.77 -1.08 -38.02
C LEU A 304 -15.30 -0.57 -39.37
N LEU A 305 -15.84 0.66 -39.40
CA LEU A 305 -16.30 1.29 -40.63
C LEU A 305 -15.15 1.52 -41.63
N LEU A 306 -13.97 1.92 -41.15
CA LEU A 306 -12.78 2.09 -41.98
C LEU A 306 -12.33 0.76 -42.58
N VAL A 307 -12.27 -0.31 -41.78
CA VAL A 307 -11.93 -1.67 -42.26
C VAL A 307 -12.94 -2.13 -43.31
N PHE A 308 -14.23 -1.94 -43.05
CA PHE A 308 -15.28 -2.27 -44.02
C PHE A 308 -15.11 -1.52 -45.34
N LEU A 309 -14.78 -0.23 -45.28
CA LEU A 309 -14.55 0.59 -46.47
C LEU A 309 -13.31 0.12 -47.26
N ILE A 310 -12.23 -0.25 -46.58
CA ILE A 310 -11.03 -0.84 -47.21
C ILE A 310 -11.38 -2.17 -47.91
N VAL A 311 -12.19 -3.02 -47.28
CA VAL A 311 -12.64 -4.30 -47.87
C VAL A 311 -13.48 -4.05 -49.11
N LEU A 312 -14.39 -3.07 -49.09
CA LEU A 312 -15.19 -2.69 -50.26
C LEU A 312 -14.33 -2.19 -51.42
N VAL A 313 -13.36 -1.31 -51.15
CA VAL A 313 -12.44 -0.79 -52.17
C VAL A 313 -11.60 -1.92 -52.78
N ARG A 314 -11.06 -2.83 -51.97
CA ARG A 314 -10.29 -3.99 -52.47
C ARG A 314 -11.13 -4.92 -53.31
N ARG A 315 -12.36 -5.24 -52.89
CA ARG A 315 -13.28 -6.09 -53.68
C ARG A 315 -13.58 -5.48 -55.04
N ARG A 316 -13.79 -4.17 -55.11
CA ARG A 316 -14.02 -3.45 -56.37
C ARG A 316 -12.81 -3.54 -57.30
N GLN A 317 -11.61 -3.29 -56.79
CA GLN A 317 -10.37 -3.41 -57.57
C GLN A 317 -10.13 -4.83 -58.10
N SER A 318 -10.49 -5.86 -57.33
CA SER A 318 -10.38 -7.25 -57.81
C SER A 318 -11.36 -7.55 -58.94
N GLN A 319 -12.56 -6.98 -58.95
CA GLN A 319 -13.51 -7.17 -60.05
C GLN A 319 -13.01 -6.52 -61.35
N GLU A 320 -12.43 -5.32 -61.27
CA GLU A 320 -11.86 -4.60 -62.42
C GLU A 320 -10.64 -5.30 -63.06
N HIS A 321 -10.06 -6.35 -62.45
CA HIS A 321 -8.94 -7.12 -63.00
C HIS A 321 -9.37 -8.42 -63.70
N TYR A 322 -10.65 -8.79 -63.62
CA TYR A 322 -11.20 -9.99 -64.26
C TYR A 322 -12.08 -9.69 -65.48
N ASP A 323 -12.35 -8.41 -65.76
CA ASP A 323 -13.01 -7.90 -66.98
C ASP A 323 -11.97 -7.36 -67.98
#